data_AF-A0A916K4D9-F1
#
_entry.id   AF-A0A916K4D9-F1
#
_cell.length_a   1.000
_cell.length_b   1.000
_cell.length_c   1.000
_cell.angle_alpha   90.00
_cell.angle_beta   90.00
_cell.angle_gamma   90.00
#
_symmetry.space_group_name_H-M   'P 1'
#
loop_
_entity.id
_entity.type
_entity.pdbx_description
1 polymer ?
#
loop_
_entity_poly.entity_id
_entity_poly.type
_entity_poly.pdbx_seq_one_letter_code
_entity_poly.pdbx_strand_id
1 'polypeptide(L)'
;MEQQHAAQEPQPAEQVPQYKQCAHCKEQKLLAEFLRRTGRRSGKSSRRGACRACRKLRKQPAPSAGEEDSLDPDHSLSVSSHSREAAESGDTEPLHADTPPPKRRIRRPLPVPPPRPEGPSESILRPNREGILRMRGKTDKGRRWQQETDLETAVTLVREHAAVVVNRHIIRRIYTNRSFRNYILTRDQHTCHYCGEYGDTIDHLLPRAKGGHTTPVNCVCACNECNQSKADRNLEDFIVSEP
;
A
#
# COMPACT_ATOMS: atom_id res chain seq x y z
N MET A 1 28.29 58.73 -15.39
CA MET A 1 28.42 57.54 -14.52
C MET A 1 27.55 56.45 -15.12
N GLU A 2 28.11 55.71 -16.07
CA GLU A 2 27.53 54.49 -16.63
C GLU A 2 27.46 53.42 -15.55
N GLN A 3 26.27 52.85 -15.30
CA GLN A 3 26.12 51.64 -14.50
C GLN A 3 25.85 50.48 -15.45
N GLN A 4 26.85 49.60 -15.54
CA GLN A 4 26.85 48.39 -16.35
C GLN A 4 25.87 47.37 -15.75
N HIS A 5 24.91 46.91 -16.55
CA HIS A 5 24.07 45.76 -16.21
C HIS A 5 24.87 44.47 -16.45
N ALA A 6 25.29 43.81 -15.38
CA ALA A 6 25.92 42.49 -15.44
C ALA A 6 24.86 41.42 -15.77
N ALA A 7 25.01 40.78 -16.93
CA ALA A 7 24.20 39.62 -17.33
C ALA A 7 24.57 38.42 -16.45
N GLN A 8 23.56 37.81 -15.81
CA GLN A 8 23.70 36.57 -15.05
C GLN A 8 23.76 35.37 -16.01
N GLU A 9 24.82 34.57 -15.90
CA GLU A 9 25.00 33.31 -16.62
C GLU A 9 23.96 32.25 -16.17
N PRO A 10 23.47 31.39 -17.09
CA PRO A 10 22.51 30.33 -16.75
C PRO A 10 23.20 29.20 -15.97
N GLN A 11 22.66 28.86 -14.80
CA GLN A 11 23.17 27.77 -13.96
C GLN A 11 23.01 26.40 -14.64
N PRO A 12 23.98 25.47 -14.46
CA PRO A 12 23.94 24.15 -15.08
C PRO A 12 22.84 23.27 -14.46
N ALA A 13 22.07 22.59 -15.32
CA ALA A 13 21.02 21.67 -14.92
C ALA A 13 21.54 20.58 -13.97
N GLU A 14 20.93 20.47 -12.78
CA GLU A 14 21.23 19.45 -11.78
C GLU A 14 21.16 18.04 -12.39
N GLN A 15 22.32 17.40 -12.52
CA GLN A 15 22.44 16.03 -13.02
C GLN A 15 21.81 15.07 -12.00
N VAL A 16 20.68 14.49 -12.38
CA VAL A 16 19.97 13.51 -11.55
C VAL A 16 20.89 12.33 -11.23
N PRO A 17 21.10 11.96 -9.96
CA PRO A 17 22.00 10.88 -9.59
C PRO A 17 21.54 9.56 -10.22
N GLN A 18 22.38 8.99 -11.09
CA GLN A 18 22.08 7.78 -11.86
C GLN A 18 22.05 6.50 -11.01
N TYR A 19 22.50 6.55 -9.76
CA TYR A 19 22.66 5.39 -8.87
C TYR A 19 21.76 5.47 -7.63
N LYS A 20 21.33 4.30 -7.15
CA LYS A 20 20.50 4.13 -5.96
C LYS A 20 20.90 2.86 -5.22
N GLN A 21 20.92 2.92 -3.89
CA GLN A 21 21.16 1.75 -3.05
C GLN A 21 19.92 0.84 -2.99
N CYS A 22 20.11 -0.46 -3.22
CA CYS A 22 19.06 -1.45 -3.09
C CYS A 22 18.68 -1.66 -1.61
N ALA A 23 17.37 -1.63 -1.30
CA ALA A 23 16.89 -1.83 0.06
C ALA A 23 17.20 -3.24 0.61
N HIS A 24 17.42 -4.23 -0.27
CA HIS A 24 17.66 -5.63 0.09
C HIS A 24 19.15 -6.00 0.11
N CYS A 25 19.82 -6.00 -1.04
CA CYS A 25 21.25 -6.37 -1.11
C CYS A 25 22.22 -5.26 -0.66
N LYS A 26 21.72 -4.05 -0.36
CA LYS A 26 22.52 -2.89 0.08
C LYS A 26 23.59 -2.40 -0.91
N GLU A 27 23.70 -3.00 -2.09
CA GLU A 27 24.58 -2.55 -3.18
C GLU A 27 24.06 -1.28 -3.85
N GLN A 28 24.98 -0.43 -4.32
CA GLN A 28 24.68 0.69 -5.21
C GLN A 28 24.48 0.19 -6.64
N LYS A 29 23.31 0.47 -7.22
CA LYS A 29 22.95 0.04 -8.58
C LYS A 29 22.41 1.21 -9.40
N LEU A 30 22.53 1.11 -10.71
CA LEU A 30 21.93 2.08 -11.64
C LEU A 30 20.41 2.15 -11.45
N LEU A 31 19.80 3.32 -11.61
CA LEU A 31 18.35 3.51 -11.51
C LEU A 31 17.54 2.63 -12.49
N ALA A 32 18.15 2.18 -13.59
CA ALA A 32 17.56 1.24 -14.55
C ALA A 32 17.30 -0.16 -13.94
N GLU A 33 18.12 -0.56 -12.97
CA GLU A 33 17.99 -1.80 -12.19
C GLU A 33 16.78 -1.78 -11.24
N PHE A 34 16.08 -0.65 -11.14
CA PHE A 34 14.89 -0.49 -10.32
C PHE A 34 13.66 -0.25 -11.20
N LEU A 35 12.61 -1.02 -10.94
CA LEU A 35 11.32 -0.83 -11.58
C LEU A 35 10.74 0.56 -11.26
N ARG A 36 10.07 1.17 -12.24
CA ARG A 36 9.36 2.44 -12.04
C ARG A 36 8.20 2.24 -11.05
N ARG A 37 7.90 3.28 -10.27
CA ARG A 37 6.64 3.33 -9.52
C ARG A 37 5.51 3.67 -10.49
N THR A 38 4.46 2.87 -10.45
CA THR A 38 3.25 3.07 -11.25
C THR A 38 2.24 3.84 -10.39
N GLY A 39 1.70 4.95 -10.91
CA GLY A 39 0.65 5.73 -10.24
C GLY A 39 0.58 7.17 -10.74
N ARG A 40 -0.63 7.76 -10.81
CA ARG A 40 -0.90 9.10 -11.36
C ARG A 40 -0.08 10.25 -10.74
N ARG A 41 0.53 10.04 -9.56
CA ARG A 41 1.38 11.03 -8.86
C ARG A 41 2.87 10.68 -8.85
N SER A 42 3.27 9.61 -9.53
CA SER A 42 4.68 9.18 -9.56
C SER A 42 5.44 9.95 -10.63
N GLY A 43 6.40 10.78 -10.23
CA GLY A 43 7.29 11.48 -11.17
C GLY A 43 8.07 10.51 -12.05
N LYS A 44 8.51 10.96 -13.24
CA LYS A 44 9.22 10.14 -14.26
C LYS A 44 10.47 9.44 -13.72
N SER A 45 11.10 9.99 -12.68
CA SER A 45 12.29 9.44 -12.01
C SER A 45 11.99 8.52 -10.82
N SER A 46 10.73 8.32 -10.43
CA SER A 46 10.37 7.56 -9.23
C SER A 46 10.58 6.06 -9.41
N ARG A 47 11.55 5.50 -8.68
CA ARG A 47 11.90 4.07 -8.70
C ARG A 47 11.52 3.35 -7.40
N ARG A 48 11.22 2.06 -7.49
CA ARG A 48 10.99 1.17 -6.34
C ARG A 48 12.27 0.99 -5.51
N GLY A 49 12.15 0.49 -4.27
CA GLY A 49 13.29 0.35 -3.34
C GLY A 49 14.17 -0.88 -3.58
N ALA A 50 13.63 -1.92 -4.22
CA ALA A 50 14.33 -3.17 -4.52
C ALA A 50 14.81 -3.21 -5.97
N CYS A 51 16.02 -3.72 -6.21
CA CYS A 51 16.51 -3.99 -7.56
C CYS A 51 15.77 -5.19 -8.20
N ARG A 52 15.83 -5.31 -9.52
CA ARG A 52 15.20 -6.39 -10.31
C ARG A 52 15.65 -7.77 -9.84
N ALA A 53 16.95 -7.97 -9.59
CA ALA A 53 17.52 -9.24 -9.13
C ALA A 53 16.93 -9.68 -7.77
N CYS A 54 16.95 -8.80 -6.76
CA CYS A 54 16.37 -9.11 -5.45
C CYS A 54 14.86 -9.37 -5.50
N ARG A 55 14.13 -8.75 -6.46
CA ARG A 55 12.71 -9.06 -6.67
C ARG A 55 12.51 -10.44 -7.30
N LYS A 56 13.37 -10.85 -8.25
CA LYS A 56 13.28 -12.16 -8.91
C LYS A 56 13.55 -13.30 -7.92
N LEU A 57 14.57 -13.15 -7.07
CA LEU A 57 14.91 -14.12 -6.03
C LEU A 57 13.80 -14.29 -4.98
N ARG A 58 13.03 -13.24 -4.68
CA ARG A 58 11.89 -13.29 -3.76
C ARG A 58 10.59 -13.81 -4.39
N LYS A 59 10.54 -13.90 -5.73
CA LYS A 59 9.36 -14.37 -6.47
C LYS A 59 9.42 -15.87 -6.75
N GLN A 60 10.56 -16.51 -6.49
CA GLN A 60 10.66 -17.97 -6.52
C GLN A 60 10.14 -18.51 -5.18
N PRO A 61 9.17 -19.44 -5.19
CA PRO A 61 8.82 -20.18 -3.98
C PRO A 61 10.06 -20.91 -3.46
N ALA A 62 10.15 -21.07 -2.13
CA ALA A 62 11.23 -21.81 -1.51
C ALA A 62 11.36 -23.20 -2.15
N PRO A 63 12.57 -23.68 -2.48
CA PRO A 63 12.72 -25.06 -2.91
C PRO A 63 12.31 -25.97 -1.74
N SER A 64 11.30 -26.80 -1.98
CA SER A 64 10.97 -27.92 -1.11
C SER A 64 12.17 -28.86 -1.09
N ALA A 65 12.72 -29.08 0.10
CA ALA A 65 13.71 -30.10 0.35
C ALA A 65 13.07 -31.48 0.20
N GLY A 66 13.78 -32.38 -0.50
CA GLY A 66 13.52 -33.83 -0.52
C GLY A 66 12.93 -34.33 -1.83
N GLU A 67 13.81 -34.86 -2.71
CA GLU A 67 13.83 -36.28 -3.05
C GLU A 67 15.03 -36.54 -3.98
N GLU A 68 15.97 -37.33 -3.46
CA GLU A 68 17.08 -37.94 -4.18
C GLU A 68 16.59 -39.33 -4.59
N ASP A 69 16.62 -39.69 -5.88
CA ASP A 69 17.12 -41.00 -6.30
C ASP A 69 17.36 -41.14 -7.82
N SER A 70 18.51 -41.79 -8.13
CA SER A 70 18.82 -42.67 -9.28
C SER A 70 18.82 -42.10 -10.73
N LEU A 71 19.99 -41.85 -11.35
CA LEU A 71 20.86 -42.79 -12.13
C LEU A 71 20.16 -43.33 -13.41
N ASP A 72 20.37 -42.71 -14.60
CA ASP A 72 21.41 -43.01 -15.63
C ASP A 72 20.79 -43.78 -16.84
N PRO A 73 21.45 -43.94 -18.02
CA PRO A 73 21.59 -42.94 -19.09
C PRO A 73 21.18 -43.51 -20.48
N ASP A 74 21.54 -42.79 -21.56
CA ASP A 74 21.65 -43.25 -22.96
C ASP A 74 20.46 -42.96 -23.91
N HIS A 75 20.60 -41.93 -24.74
CA HIS A 75 20.84 -42.18 -26.17
C HIS A 75 21.39 -40.95 -26.89
N SER A 76 22.37 -41.25 -27.73
CA SER A 76 23.21 -40.37 -28.50
C SER A 76 22.60 -40.00 -29.86
N LEU A 77 22.89 -38.76 -30.27
CA LEU A 77 23.17 -38.26 -31.63
C LEU A 77 22.13 -38.47 -32.75
N SER A 78 21.71 -37.36 -33.39
CA SER A 78 22.11 -37.12 -34.79
C SER A 78 21.71 -35.74 -35.31
N VAL A 79 22.62 -35.25 -36.14
CA VAL A 79 22.66 -34.00 -36.89
C VAL A 79 21.71 -34.09 -38.09
N SER A 80 21.05 -32.99 -38.48
CA SER A 80 21.10 -32.50 -39.88
C SER A 80 20.34 -31.19 -40.08
N SER A 81 21.05 -30.31 -40.79
CA SER A 81 20.64 -29.11 -41.51
C SER A 81 19.50 -29.32 -42.50
N HIS A 82 18.66 -28.28 -42.70
CA HIS A 82 18.17 -27.75 -43.98
C HIS A 82 17.25 -26.55 -43.65
N SER A 83 17.64 -25.32 -43.95
CA SER A 83 17.33 -24.55 -45.18
C SER A 83 16.28 -23.48 -44.87
N ARG A 84 16.61 -22.26 -45.29
CA ARG A 84 15.77 -21.06 -45.22
C ARG A 84 14.59 -21.18 -46.19
N GLU A 85 13.38 -20.89 -45.74
CA GLU A 85 12.34 -20.28 -46.57
C GLU A 85 11.51 -19.30 -45.75
N ALA A 86 11.12 -18.21 -46.42
CA ALA A 86 10.48 -17.03 -45.86
C ALA A 86 8.99 -17.05 -46.19
N ALA A 87 8.24 -16.31 -45.36
CA ALA A 87 6.89 -15.80 -45.56
C ALA A 87 5.74 -16.81 -45.43
N GLU A 88 4.97 -16.68 -44.35
CA GLU A 88 3.55 -16.36 -44.46
C GLU A 88 3.03 -15.77 -43.14
N SER A 89 2.32 -14.66 -43.29
CA SER A 89 1.66 -13.89 -42.25
C SER A 89 0.49 -14.68 -41.67
N GLY A 90 0.72 -15.33 -40.53
CA GLY A 90 -0.34 -15.81 -39.66
C GLY A 90 -0.67 -14.73 -38.62
N ASP A 91 -1.90 -14.21 -38.67
CA ASP A 91 -2.51 -13.43 -37.60
C ASP A 91 -2.44 -14.25 -36.30
N THR A 92 -1.38 -14.03 -35.53
CA THR A 92 -1.23 -14.61 -34.20
C THR A 92 -2.10 -13.76 -33.29
N GLU A 93 -3.35 -14.21 -33.10
CA GLU A 93 -4.20 -13.81 -31.98
C GLU A 93 -3.33 -13.64 -30.73
N PRO A 94 -3.34 -12.47 -30.07
CA PRO A 94 -2.49 -12.24 -28.92
C PRO A 94 -2.89 -13.22 -27.83
N LEU A 95 -2.01 -14.20 -27.58
CA LEU A 95 -2.06 -15.11 -26.44
C LEU A 95 -2.61 -14.37 -25.24
N HIS A 96 -3.83 -14.75 -24.84
CA HIS A 96 -4.50 -14.24 -23.66
C HIS A 96 -3.46 -14.18 -22.54
N ALA A 97 -3.15 -12.97 -22.09
CA ALA A 97 -2.25 -12.78 -20.97
C ALA A 97 -2.81 -13.59 -19.80
N ASP A 98 -2.13 -14.69 -19.46
CA ASP A 98 -2.41 -15.55 -18.32
C ASP A 98 -2.57 -14.67 -17.08
N THR A 99 -3.81 -14.26 -16.84
CA THR A 99 -4.14 -13.50 -15.66
C THR A 99 -4.08 -14.53 -14.55
N PRO A 100 -3.17 -14.37 -13.57
CA PRO A 100 -3.04 -15.35 -12.51
C PRO A 100 -4.42 -15.57 -11.87
N PRO A 101 -4.79 -16.82 -11.56
CA PRO A 101 -6.11 -17.13 -11.04
C PRO A 101 -6.41 -16.25 -9.83
N PRO A 102 -7.65 -15.76 -9.72
CA PRO A 102 -7.94 -14.72 -8.77
C PRO A 102 -7.81 -15.29 -7.36
N LYS A 103 -7.06 -14.59 -6.51
CA LYS A 103 -6.59 -15.12 -5.22
C LYS A 103 -7.77 -15.46 -4.32
N ARG A 104 -7.75 -16.66 -3.73
CA ARG A 104 -8.74 -17.08 -2.75
C ARG A 104 -8.78 -16.09 -1.58
N ARG A 105 -9.96 -15.56 -1.30
CA ARG A 105 -10.21 -14.65 -0.17
C ARG A 105 -10.42 -15.49 1.09
N ILE A 106 -9.87 -15.04 2.20
CA ILE A 106 -9.82 -15.74 3.48
C ILE A 106 -10.61 -14.92 4.50
N ARG A 107 -11.48 -15.58 5.29
CA ARG A 107 -12.07 -14.96 6.47
C ARG A 107 -11.01 -14.88 7.57
N ARG A 108 -10.62 -13.65 7.92
CA ARG A 108 -9.76 -13.38 9.07
C ARG A 108 -10.56 -12.74 10.20
N PRO A 109 -10.16 -12.95 11.47
CA PRO A 109 -10.76 -12.26 12.60
C PRO A 109 -10.68 -10.73 12.43
N LEU A 110 -11.72 -10.04 12.88
CA LEU A 110 -11.74 -8.59 12.92
C LEU A 110 -10.62 -8.05 13.84
N PRO A 111 -10.05 -6.89 13.52
CA PRO A 111 -8.98 -6.31 14.32
C PRO A 111 -9.51 -5.92 15.71
N VAL A 112 -8.75 -6.29 16.74
CA VAL A 112 -9.02 -5.87 18.11
C VAL A 112 -8.60 -4.40 18.26
N PRO A 113 -9.40 -3.56 18.96
CA PRO A 113 -9.00 -2.19 19.26
C PRO A 113 -7.68 -2.16 20.05
N PRO A 114 -6.84 -1.13 19.87
CA PRO A 114 -5.67 -0.94 20.72
C PRO A 114 -6.09 -0.74 22.18
N PRO A 115 -5.17 -0.83 23.14
CA PRO A 115 -5.43 -0.43 24.52
C PRO A 115 -6.10 0.95 24.56
N ARG A 116 -7.12 1.10 25.42
CA ARG A 116 -7.84 2.36 25.56
C ARG A 116 -6.85 3.45 25.97
N PRO A 117 -6.78 4.57 25.24
CA PRO A 117 -5.95 5.69 25.64
C PRO A 117 -6.47 6.29 26.95
N GLU A 118 -5.55 6.77 27.80
CA GLU A 118 -5.91 7.47 29.03
C GLU A 118 -6.78 8.70 28.73
N GLY A 119 -7.88 8.84 29.48
CA GLY A 119 -8.76 9.99 29.39
C GLY A 119 -10.22 9.68 29.74
N PRO A 120 -11.07 10.72 29.72
CA PRO A 120 -12.50 10.56 29.94
C PRO A 120 -13.16 9.67 28.88
N SER A 121 -14.21 8.96 29.27
CA SER A 121 -15.03 8.20 28.32
C SER A 121 -15.83 9.10 27.40
N GLU A 122 -16.29 8.54 26.29
CA GLU A 122 -17.21 9.16 25.33
C GLU A 122 -18.48 9.71 25.99
N SER A 123 -18.90 9.15 27.14
CA SER A 123 -20.12 9.51 27.87
C SER A 123 -20.15 10.95 28.38
N ILE A 124 -19.01 11.63 28.48
CA ILE A 124 -18.95 13.05 28.89
C ILE A 124 -19.20 14.02 27.72
N LEU A 125 -19.18 13.53 26.48
CA LEU A 125 -19.36 14.39 25.32
C LEU A 125 -20.77 14.98 25.30
N ARG A 126 -20.83 16.29 25.13
CA ARG A 126 -22.06 17.07 25.04
C ARG A 126 -21.91 17.99 23.82
N PRO A 127 -22.71 17.85 22.77
CA PRO A 127 -22.68 18.79 21.65
C PRO A 127 -23.17 20.17 22.11
N ASN A 128 -22.90 21.19 21.30
CA ASN A 128 -23.54 22.50 21.46
C ASN A 128 -25.03 22.44 21.08
N ARG A 129 -25.73 23.57 21.12
CA ARG A 129 -27.16 23.67 20.73
C ARG A 129 -27.44 23.23 19.28
N GLU A 130 -26.43 23.23 18.42
CA GLU A 130 -26.51 22.88 17.00
C GLU A 130 -26.12 21.41 16.74
N GLY A 131 -25.80 20.62 17.79
CA GLY A 131 -25.38 19.22 17.62
C GLY A 131 -23.89 19.04 17.31
N ILE A 132 -23.08 20.10 17.40
CA ILE A 132 -21.68 20.13 16.93
C ILE A 132 -20.69 20.00 18.10
N LEU A 133 -19.62 19.25 17.86
CA LEU A 133 -18.38 19.21 18.64
C LEU A 133 -17.18 19.63 17.78
N ARG A 134 -16.07 19.99 18.44
CA ARG A 134 -14.81 20.30 17.76
C ARG A 134 -13.86 19.12 17.83
N MET A 135 -13.40 18.67 16.68
CA MET A 135 -12.29 17.73 16.56
C MET A 135 -11.01 18.49 16.21
N ARG A 136 -9.91 18.19 16.91
CA ARG A 136 -8.58 18.74 16.60
C ARG A 136 -7.56 17.65 16.37
N GLY A 137 -6.49 17.99 15.65
CA GLY A 137 -5.39 17.07 15.43
C GLY A 137 -4.12 17.76 14.93
N LYS A 138 -3.17 16.93 14.51
CA LYS A 138 -1.93 17.36 13.86
C LYS A 138 -1.85 16.73 12.47
N THR A 139 -1.30 17.48 11.53
CA THR A 139 -0.86 16.97 10.22
C THR A 139 0.44 16.18 10.38
N ASP A 140 0.87 15.47 9.33
CA ASP A 140 2.16 14.76 9.34
C ASP A 140 3.38 15.69 9.50
N LYS A 141 3.22 16.97 9.14
CA LYS A 141 4.23 18.03 9.36
C LYS A 141 4.10 18.71 10.74
N GLY A 142 3.23 18.21 11.62
CA GLY A 142 3.01 18.76 12.96
C GLY A 142 2.09 19.98 13.05
N ARG A 143 1.63 20.54 11.92
CA ARG A 143 0.68 21.68 11.91
C ARG A 143 -0.63 21.28 12.56
N ARG A 144 -1.17 22.14 13.43
CA ARG A 144 -2.45 21.92 14.09
C ARG A 144 -3.60 22.19 13.11
N TRP A 145 -4.66 21.41 13.22
CA TRP A 145 -5.91 21.64 12.48
C TRP A 145 -7.10 21.42 13.42
N GLN A 146 -8.24 21.99 13.03
CA GLN A 146 -9.51 21.86 13.73
C GLN A 146 -10.62 21.68 12.70
N GLN A 147 -11.63 20.91 13.06
CA GLN A 147 -12.80 20.62 12.23
C GLN A 147 -14.01 20.42 13.14
N GLU A 148 -15.18 20.79 12.65
CA GLU A 148 -16.45 20.47 13.30
C GLU A 148 -16.86 19.02 13.00
N THR A 149 -17.48 18.37 13.98
CA THR A 149 -17.95 16.98 13.89
C THR A 149 -19.24 16.84 14.68
N ASP A 150 -20.13 15.96 14.23
CA ASP A 150 -21.32 15.58 15.00
C ASP A 150 -20.96 14.67 16.21
N LEU A 151 -21.94 14.47 17.09
CA LEU A 151 -21.82 13.63 18.29
C LEU A 151 -21.58 12.16 17.95
N GLU A 152 -22.25 11.63 16.94
CA GLU A 152 -22.18 10.21 16.58
C GLU A 152 -20.75 9.85 16.12
N THR A 153 -20.21 10.61 15.18
CA THR A 153 -18.83 10.51 14.70
C THR A 153 -17.85 10.67 15.86
N ALA A 154 -18.07 11.64 16.75
CA ALA A 154 -17.17 11.86 17.88
C ALA A 154 -17.15 10.67 18.85
N VAL A 155 -18.32 10.12 19.17
CA VAL A 155 -18.48 8.94 20.02
C VAL A 155 -17.80 7.74 19.39
N THR A 156 -18.04 7.49 18.09
CA THR A 156 -17.42 6.35 17.38
C THR A 156 -15.90 6.46 17.37
N LEU A 157 -15.34 7.64 17.08
CA LEU A 157 -13.89 7.85 17.10
C LEU A 157 -13.26 7.62 18.48
N VAL A 158 -13.95 7.97 19.57
CA VAL A 158 -13.45 7.76 20.93
C VAL A 158 -13.58 6.29 21.33
N ARG A 159 -14.75 5.69 21.12
CA ARG A 159 -15.03 4.27 21.42
C ARG A 159 -14.06 3.33 20.72
N GLU A 160 -13.75 3.64 19.47
CA GLU A 160 -12.84 2.84 18.64
C GLU A 160 -11.36 3.24 18.81
N HIS A 161 -11.04 4.06 19.83
CA HIS A 161 -9.69 4.46 20.20
C HIS A 161 -8.91 5.17 19.07
N ALA A 162 -9.61 5.93 18.24
CA ALA A 162 -9.04 6.80 17.20
C ALA A 162 -8.86 8.25 17.69
N ALA A 163 -9.60 8.64 18.72
CA ALA A 163 -9.55 9.95 19.37
C ALA A 163 -9.62 9.83 20.89
N VAL A 164 -9.18 10.88 21.58
CA VAL A 164 -9.34 11.05 23.03
C VAL A 164 -10.22 12.26 23.32
N VAL A 165 -10.97 12.19 24.41
CA VAL A 165 -11.72 13.34 24.90
C VAL A 165 -10.75 14.33 25.54
N VAL A 166 -10.83 15.61 25.12
CA VAL A 166 -10.09 16.71 25.74
C VAL A 166 -10.97 17.40 26.78
N ASN A 167 -12.20 17.69 26.40
CA ASN A 167 -13.24 18.21 27.27
C ASN A 167 -14.61 17.83 26.68
N ARG A 168 -15.70 18.22 27.35
CA ARG A 168 -17.07 17.86 26.96
C ARG A 168 -17.46 18.23 25.52
N HIS A 169 -16.78 19.19 24.88
CA HIS A 169 -17.09 19.67 23.52
C HIS A 169 -15.96 19.40 22.51
N ILE A 170 -14.83 18.83 22.94
CA ILE A 170 -13.63 18.72 22.12
C ILE A 170 -13.02 17.33 22.22
N ILE A 171 -12.84 16.70 21.06
CA ILE A 171 -12.04 15.49 20.91
C ILE A 171 -10.73 15.79 20.17
N ARG A 172 -9.71 14.96 20.40
CA ARG A 172 -8.41 15.05 19.74
C ARG A 172 -8.06 13.73 19.07
N ARG A 173 -7.78 13.76 17.76
CA ARG A 173 -7.21 12.63 17.02
C ARG A 173 -5.86 12.23 17.62
N ILE A 174 -5.68 10.93 17.85
CA ILE A 174 -4.45 10.36 18.41
C ILE A 174 -3.38 10.28 17.32
N TYR A 175 -3.79 9.85 16.12
CA TYR A 175 -2.90 9.57 15.02
C TYR A 175 -2.95 10.66 13.93
N THR A 176 -1.79 10.97 13.36
CA THR A 176 -1.70 11.63 12.05
C THR A 176 -1.95 10.60 10.95
N ASN A 177 -2.07 11.02 9.69
CA ASN A 177 -2.29 10.09 8.58
C ASN A 177 -1.13 9.09 8.44
N ARG A 178 0.11 9.58 8.52
CA ARG A 178 1.31 8.73 8.45
C ARG A 178 1.43 7.81 9.66
N SER A 179 1.21 8.30 10.89
CA SER A 179 1.35 7.46 12.08
C SER A 179 0.24 6.42 12.16
N PHE A 180 -0.99 6.77 11.78
CA PHE A 180 -2.10 5.82 11.66
C PHE A 180 -1.76 4.74 10.64
N ARG A 181 -1.21 5.14 9.49
CA ARG A 181 -0.84 4.18 8.46
C ARG A 181 0.19 3.17 8.95
N ASN A 182 1.27 3.69 9.54
CA ASN A 182 2.33 2.83 10.07
C ASN A 182 1.79 1.91 11.17
N TYR A 183 0.93 2.42 12.05
CA TYR A 183 0.30 1.63 13.10
C TYR A 183 -0.45 0.41 12.55
N ILE A 184 -1.35 0.60 11.57
CA ILE A 184 -2.11 -0.53 10.99
C ILE A 184 -1.21 -1.53 10.28
N LEU A 185 -0.26 -1.05 9.45
CA LEU A 185 0.66 -1.92 8.71
C LEU A 185 1.55 -2.74 9.66
N THR A 186 2.05 -2.12 10.73
CA THR A 186 2.87 -2.83 11.73
C THR A 186 2.04 -3.79 12.56
N ARG A 187 0.83 -3.39 13.00
CA ARG A 187 -0.09 -4.26 13.77
C ARG A 187 -0.40 -5.55 12.99
N ASP A 188 -0.68 -5.41 11.70
CA ASP A 188 -1.06 -6.52 10.83
C ASP A 188 0.15 -7.23 10.20
N GLN A 189 1.37 -6.90 10.64
CA GLN A 189 2.63 -7.49 10.14
C GLN A 189 2.76 -7.41 8.61
N HIS A 190 2.26 -6.34 8.00
CA HIS A 190 2.19 -6.17 6.55
C HIS A 190 1.51 -7.34 5.83
N THR A 191 0.53 -7.97 6.47
CA THR A 191 -0.21 -9.12 5.94
C THR A 191 -1.60 -8.68 5.52
N CYS A 192 -1.93 -8.88 4.25
CA CYS A 192 -3.23 -8.56 3.68
C CYS A 192 -4.33 -9.33 4.42
N HIS A 193 -5.33 -8.60 4.91
CA HIS A 193 -6.48 -9.16 5.60
C HIS A 193 -7.29 -10.11 4.71
N TYR A 194 -7.28 -9.91 3.40
CA TYR A 194 -8.13 -10.64 2.46
C TYR A 194 -7.48 -11.90 1.89
N CYS A 195 -6.25 -11.81 1.40
CA CYS A 195 -5.59 -12.95 0.74
C CYS A 195 -4.42 -13.54 1.55
N GLY A 196 -4.04 -12.94 2.67
CA GLY A 196 -2.91 -13.40 3.48
C GLY A 196 -1.52 -13.07 2.93
N GLU A 197 -1.43 -12.53 1.72
CA GLU A 197 -0.17 -12.11 1.10
C GLU A 197 0.36 -10.79 1.66
N TYR A 198 1.56 -10.39 1.25
CA TYR A 198 2.12 -9.08 1.62
C TYR A 198 1.21 -7.91 1.21
N GLY A 199 0.91 -7.03 2.17
CA GLY A 199 0.15 -5.80 2.00
C GLY A 199 0.95 -4.58 2.44
N ASP A 200 0.86 -3.50 1.66
CA ASP A 200 1.48 -2.21 1.97
C ASP A 200 0.47 -1.06 1.95
N THR A 201 -0.82 -1.35 1.79
CA THR A 201 -1.92 -0.38 1.82
C THR A 201 -2.83 -0.61 3.02
N ILE A 202 -3.74 0.35 3.24
CA ILE A 202 -4.78 0.23 4.25
C ILE A 202 -6.11 0.32 3.54
N ASP A 203 -7.04 -0.48 4.00
CA ASP A 203 -8.40 -0.52 3.53
C ASP A 203 -9.38 -0.45 4.70
N HIS A 204 -10.60 -0.01 4.42
CA HIS A 204 -11.69 0.10 5.38
C HIS A 204 -12.63 -1.10 5.25
N LEU A 205 -12.89 -1.81 6.35
CA LEU A 205 -13.80 -2.95 6.37
C LEU A 205 -15.22 -2.51 6.00
N LEU A 206 -15.76 -1.51 6.71
CA LEU A 206 -16.88 -0.69 6.27
C LEU A 206 -16.32 0.47 5.42
N PRO A 207 -16.66 0.57 4.12
CA PRO A 207 -16.17 1.63 3.26
C PRO A 207 -16.56 3.04 3.75
N ARG A 208 -15.71 4.03 3.47
CA ARG A 208 -15.99 5.43 3.81
C ARG A 208 -17.29 5.96 3.21
N ALA A 209 -17.63 5.54 1.99
CA ALA A 209 -18.87 5.92 1.32
C ALA A 209 -20.12 5.41 2.04
N LYS A 210 -19.98 4.40 2.91
CA LYS A 210 -21.05 3.79 3.71
C LYS A 210 -20.93 4.14 5.21
N GLY A 211 -20.24 5.25 5.53
CA GLY A 211 -20.09 5.72 6.91
C GLY A 211 -18.89 5.14 7.68
N GLY A 212 -18.04 4.34 7.04
CA GLY A 212 -16.86 3.78 7.69
C GLY A 212 -15.82 4.83 8.08
N HIS A 213 -15.51 4.92 9.38
CA HIS A 213 -14.51 5.85 9.89
C HIS A 213 -13.08 5.29 9.83
N THR A 214 -12.10 6.18 9.82
CA THR A 214 -10.68 5.80 9.87
C THR A 214 -10.25 5.54 11.32
N THR A 215 -10.49 4.32 11.77
CA THR A 215 -10.25 3.87 13.15
C THR A 215 -9.46 2.56 13.16
N PRO A 216 -8.77 2.25 14.27
CA PRO A 216 -8.08 0.96 14.42
C PRO A 216 -8.97 -0.26 14.15
N VAL A 217 -10.25 -0.23 14.52
CA VAL A 217 -11.15 -1.39 14.35
C VAL A 217 -11.71 -1.51 12.94
N ASN A 218 -11.83 -0.40 12.21
CA ASN A 218 -12.37 -0.42 10.85
C ASN A 218 -11.28 -0.48 9.77
N CYS A 219 -10.01 -0.27 10.11
CA CYS A 219 -8.90 -0.27 9.15
C CYS A 219 -8.02 -1.52 9.28
N VAL A 220 -7.67 -2.11 8.14
CA VAL A 220 -6.80 -3.30 8.04
C VAL A 220 -5.73 -3.12 6.97
N CYS A 221 -4.64 -3.88 7.08
CA CYS A 221 -3.65 -4.00 6.02
C CYS A 221 -4.24 -4.75 4.82
N ALA A 222 -4.00 -4.22 3.62
CA ALA A 222 -4.42 -4.84 2.37
C ALA A 222 -3.32 -4.72 1.31
N CYS A 223 -3.24 -5.72 0.42
CA CYS A 223 -2.47 -5.58 -0.81
C CYS A 223 -3.23 -4.70 -1.81
N ASN A 224 -2.51 -4.13 -2.78
CA ASN A 224 -3.09 -3.20 -3.74
C ASN A 224 -4.20 -3.85 -4.60
N GLU A 225 -4.01 -5.11 -5.00
CA GLU A 225 -4.98 -5.87 -5.81
C GLU A 225 -6.31 -6.09 -5.05
N CYS A 226 -6.25 -6.59 -3.81
CA CYS A 226 -7.46 -6.80 -3.02
C CYS A 226 -8.16 -5.49 -2.66
N ASN A 227 -7.40 -4.45 -2.30
CA ASN A 227 -7.94 -3.13 -1.97
C ASN A 227 -8.70 -2.52 -3.17
N GLN A 228 -8.10 -2.57 -4.37
CA GLN A 228 -8.77 -2.12 -5.59
C GLN A 228 -9.99 -2.97 -5.95
N SER A 229 -9.89 -4.30 -5.79
CA SER A 229 -11.00 -5.21 -6.08
C SER A 229 -12.17 -4.98 -5.11
N LYS A 230 -11.92 -4.72 -3.82
CA LYS A 230 -12.99 -4.46 -2.85
C LYS A 230 -13.73 -3.18 -3.17
N ALA A 231 -12.97 -2.11 -3.46
CA ALA A 231 -13.52 -0.78 -3.71
C ALA A 231 -14.48 -0.35 -2.58
N ASP A 232 -15.76 -0.18 -2.89
CA ASP A 232 -16.83 0.25 -1.97
C ASP A 232 -17.76 -0.90 -1.54
N ARG A 233 -17.38 -2.14 -1.81
CA ARG A 233 -18.11 -3.33 -1.32
C ARG A 233 -17.94 -3.48 0.19
N ASN A 234 -18.97 -4.02 0.84
CA ASN A 234 -18.86 -4.39 2.25
C ASN A 234 -17.91 -5.59 2.40
N LEU A 235 -17.44 -5.82 3.63
CA LEU A 235 -16.53 -6.92 3.92
C LEU A 235 -17.14 -8.27 3.57
N GLU A 236 -18.39 -8.49 3.98
CA GLU A 236 -19.12 -9.75 3.81
C GLU A 236 -19.31 -10.06 2.32
N ASP A 237 -19.81 -9.07 1.56
CA ASP A 237 -20.02 -9.18 0.12
C ASP A 237 -18.71 -9.50 -0.61
N PHE A 238 -17.62 -8.84 -0.21
CA PHE A 238 -16.31 -9.04 -0.81
C PHE A 238 -15.72 -10.41 -0.49
N ILE A 239 -15.91 -10.93 0.72
CA ILE A 239 -15.38 -12.25 1.08
C ILE A 239 -16.16 -13.37 0.40
N VAL A 240 -17.48 -13.22 0.25
CA VAL A 240 -18.38 -14.25 -0.29
C VAL A 240 -18.40 -14.25 -1.82
N SER A 241 -18.20 -13.10 -2.48
CA SER A 241 -18.10 -13.07 -3.94
C SER A 241 -16.93 -13.94 -4.38
N GLU A 242 -17.20 -14.99 -5.17
CA GLU A 242 -16.13 -15.78 -5.79
C GLU A 242 -15.19 -14.85 -6.58
N PRO A 243 -13.88 -15.14 -6.53
CA PRO A 243 -12.86 -14.27 -7.06
C PRO A 243 -12.91 -14.16 -8.59
#